data_AF-K1SXU3-F1
#
_entry.id   AF-K1SXU3-F1
#
_cell.length_a   1.000
_cell.length_b   1.000
_cell.length_c   1.000
_cell.angle_alpha   90.00
_cell.angle_beta   90.00
_cell.angle_gamma   90.00
#
_symmetry.space_group_name_H-M   'P 1'
#
loop_
_entity.id
_entity.type
_entity.pdbx_description
1 polymer ?
#
loop_
_entity_poly.entity_id
_entity_poly.type
_entity_poly.pdbx_seq_one_letter_code
_entity_poly.pdbx_strand_id
1 'polypeptide(L)' 'MQSFFYICEYLGVTPQEFFDEGNACPEALQEFIEEARKLDSRSMSYILGIMKELNSKR' A
#
# COMPACT_ATOMS: atom_id res chain seq x y z
N MET A 1 2.11 6.08 -24.56
CA MET A 1 2.01 4.95 -23.61
C MET A 1 3.38 4.50 -23.11
N GLN A 2 4.40 4.29 -23.95
CA GLN A 2 5.76 3.94 -23.46
C GLN A 2 6.35 4.98 -22.50
N SER A 3 6.21 6.27 -22.79
CA SER A 3 6.69 7.34 -21.90
C SER A 3 6.02 7.33 -20.52
N PHE A 4 4.78 6.85 -20.44
CA PHE A 4 4.06 6.74 -19.17
C PHE A 4 4.61 5.59 -18.32
N PHE A 5 4.86 4.41 -18.90
CA PHE A 5 5.51 3.32 -18.17
C PHE A 5 6.91 3.69 -17.68
N TYR A 6 7.68 4.46 -18.47
CA TYR A 6 8.98 4.96 -18.02
C TYR A 6 8.86 5.92 -16.81
N ILE A 7 7.83 6.76 -16.78
CA ILE A 7 7.55 7.62 -15.62
C ILE A 7 7.20 6.77 -14.39
N CYS A 8 6.34 5.77 -14.55
CA CYS A 8 5.99 4.84 -13.47
C CYS A 8 7.22 4.11 -12.92
N GLU A 9 8.08 3.57 -13.80
CA GLU A 9 9.33 2.92 -13.41
C GLU A 9 10.28 3.88 -12.70
N TYR A 10 10.44 5.10 -13.20
CA TYR A 10 11.29 6.12 -12.57
C TYR A 10 10.81 6.49 -11.16
N LEU A 11 9.49 6.59 -10.97
CA LEU A 11 8.87 6.92 -9.69
C LEU A 11 8.73 5.71 -8.76
N GLY A 12 9.05 4.49 -9.23
CA GLY A 12 8.91 3.27 -8.44
C GLY A 12 7.46 2.90 -8.12
N VAL A 13 6.49 3.33 -8.94
CA VAL A 13 5.07 3.07 -8.73
C VAL A 13 4.47 2.28 -9.89
N THR A 14 3.41 1.53 -9.62
CA THR A 14 2.60 0.93 -10.67
C THR A 14 1.73 2.00 -11.36
N PRO A 15 1.26 1.73 -12.60
CA PRO A 15 0.25 2.57 -13.25
C PRO A 15 -0.99 2.85 -12.40
N GLN A 16 -1.42 1.87 -11.60
CA GLN A 16 -2.58 2.01 -10.72
C GLN A 16 -2.29 3.01 -9.60
N GLU A 17 -1.15 2.87 -8.92
CA GLU A 17 -0.73 3.77 -7.84
C GLU A 17 -0.48 5.19 -8.35
N PHE A 18 0.01 5.36 -9.58
CA PHE A 18 0.19 6.68 -10.18
C PHE A 18 -1.11 7.50 -10.25
N PHE A 19 -2.25 6.82 -10.44
CA PHE A 19 -3.57 7.45 -10.50
C PHE A 19 -4.34 7.36 -9.18
N ASP A 20 -3.76 6.77 -8.13
CA ASP A 20 -4.41 6.66 -6.82
C ASP A 20 -4.16 7.91 -5.97
N GLU A 21 -5.04 8.91 -6.13
CA GLU A 21 -5.00 10.14 -5.34
C GLU A 21 -5.25 9.91 -3.84
N GLY A 22 -5.77 8.73 -3.45
CA GLY A 22 -6.01 8.35 -2.06
C GLY A 22 -4.77 7.79 -1.36
N ASN A 23 -3.74 7.42 -2.12
CA ASN A 23 -2.52 6.80 -1.61
C ASN A 23 -1.35 7.80 -1.60
N ALA A 24 -1.25 8.56 -0.51
CA ALA A 24 -0.20 9.57 -0.35
C ALA A 24 1.23 8.99 -0.25
N CYS A 25 1.36 7.69 0.06
CA CYS A 25 2.65 7.02 0.29
C CYS A 25 2.67 5.62 -0.36
N PRO A 26 2.71 5.53 -1.70
CA PRO A 26 2.56 4.26 -2.41
C PRO A 26 3.63 3.22 -2.05
N GLU A 27 4.89 3.64 -1.97
CA GLU A 27 6.00 2.76 -1.60
C GLU A 27 5.81 2.14 -0.20
N ALA A 28 5.46 2.96 0.80
CA ALA A 28 5.24 2.50 2.17
C ALA A 28 4.00 1.58 2.28
N LEU A 29 2.93 1.89 1.55
CA LEU A 29 1.74 1.04 1.51
C LEU A 29 2.05 -0.31 0.83
N GLN A 30 2.84 -0.30 -0.23
CA GLN A 30 3.25 -1.51 -0.94
C GLN A 30 4.10 -2.42 -0.04
N GLU A 31 5.10 -1.86 0.65
CA GLU A 31 5.91 -2.61 1.64
C GLU A 31 5.02 -3.22 2.72
N PHE A 32 4.07 -2.44 3.25
CA PHE A 32 3.12 -2.92 4.25
C PHE A 32 2.27 -4.09 3.73
N ILE A 33 1.77 -4.01 2.49
CA ILE A 33 1.00 -5.08 1.86
C ILE A 33 1.87 -6.33 1.68
N GLU A 34 3.12 -6.19 1.24
CA GLU A 34 4.03 -7.31 1.02
C GLU A 34 4.39 -8.04 2.33
N GLU A 35 4.59 -7.33 3.44
CA GLU A 35 4.75 -7.96 4.74
C GLU A 35 3.46 -8.62 5.23
N ALA A 36 2.31 -7.96 5.03
CA ALA A 36 1.01 -8.51 5.41
C ALA A 36 0.71 -9.83 4.68
N ARG A 37 1.10 -9.97 3.39
CA ARG A 37 0.94 -11.21 2.61
C ARG A 37 1.64 -12.43 3.21
N LYS A 38 2.66 -12.23 4.05
CA LYS A 38 3.42 -13.32 4.69
C LYS A 38 2.74 -13.86 5.96
N LEU A 39 1.73 -13.16 6.47
CA LEU A 39 1.07 -13.50 7.73
C LEU A 39 0.02 -14.59 7.55
N ASP A 40 -0.14 -15.41 8.59
CA ASP A 40 -1.33 -16.26 8.70
C ASP A 40 -2.59 -15.42 8.98
N SER A 41 -3.76 -16.04 8.78
CA SER A 41 -5.05 -15.37 8.91
C SER A 41 -5.33 -14.81 10.30
N ARG A 42 -4.84 -15.46 11.36
CA ARG A 42 -5.01 -15.01 12.74
C ARG A 42 -4.14 -13.79 13.00
N SER A 43 -2.86 -13.85 12.66
CA SER A 43 -1.90 -12.74 12.79
C SER A 43 -2.35 -11.50 12.02
N MET A 44 -2.81 -11.68 10.78
CA MET A 44 -3.41 -10.61 9.96
C MET A 44 -4.57 -9.92 10.67
N SER A 45 -5.49 -10.70 11.26
CA SER A 45 -6.67 -10.15 11.95
C SER A 45 -6.31 -9.26 13.14
N TYR A 46 -5.24 -9.61 13.88
CA TYR A 46 -4.77 -8.80 14.99
C TYR A 46 -4.21 -7.46 14.52
N ILE A 47 -3.35 -7.46 13.49
CA ILE A 47 -2.77 -6.24 12.93
C ILE A 47 -3.88 -5.34 12.38
N LEU A 48 -4.84 -5.90 11.64
CA LEU A 48 -5.98 -5.15 11.11
C LEU A 48 -6.84 -4.54 12.23
N GLY A 49 -6.99 -5.24 13.36
CA GLY A 49 -7.68 -4.73 14.54
C GLY A 49 -6.98 -3.48 15.11
N ILE A 50 -5.66 -3.54 15.27
CA ILE A 50 -4.85 -2.42 15.74
C ILE A 50 -4.98 -1.21 14.81
N MET A 51 -4.86 -1.43 13.49
CA MET A 51 -5.03 -0.35 12.49
C MET A 51 -6.39 0.34 12.60
N LYS A 52 -7.47 -0.44 12.75
CA LYS A 52 -8.83 0.10 12.90
C LYS A 52 -8.98 0.91 14.19
N GLU A 53 -8.41 0.44 15.29
CA GLU A 53 -8.43 1.18 16.56
C GLU A 53 -7.70 2.51 16.43
N LEU A 54 -6.50 2.53 15.83
CA LEU A 54 -5.73 3.75 15.58
C LEU A 54 -6.52 4.76 14.72
N ASN A 55 -7.22 4.29 13.69
CA ASN A 55 -8.04 5.14 12.83
C ASN A 55 -9.33 5.63 13.50
N SER A 56 -9.89 4.88 14.46
CA SER A 56 -11.10 5.27 15.20
C SER A 56 -10.87 6.34 16.26
N LYS A 57 -9.62 6.52 16.71
CA LYS A 57 -9.23 7.54 17.70
C LYS A 57 -8.90 8.88 17.06
N ARG A 58 -9.23 9.06 15.77
CA ARG A 58 -8.96 10.26 14.99
C ARG A 58 -10.18 11.16 14.89
#